data_AF-A0A3P9H3Z8-F1
#
_entry.id   AF-A0A3P9H3Z8-F1
#
_cell.length_a   1.000
_cell.length_b   1.000
_cell.length_c   1.000
_cell.angle_alpha   90.00
_cell.angle_beta   90.00
_cell.angle_gamma   90.00
#
_symmetry.space_group_name_H-M   'P 1'
#
loop_
_entity.id
_entity.type
_entity.pdbx_description
1 polymer ?
#
loop_
_entity_poly.entity_id
_entity_poly.type
_entity_poly.pdbx_seq_one_letter_code
_entity_poly.pdbx_strand_id
1 'polypeptide(L)'
;MKVLGFFILSTAWTLIGAQHYYQGLMDYLENRFLAIEDRMQLWRDQFHHYHTEMLDLKKLTAEVMDGLRKEHGLMAKDLEGAAERMDRVEQEMEYVESQTSPRACAKQADKVVEQEAWGLQEREEEDDEDWTQLHSRVSDCADIFSSIRSVKILKRVGSPKGMWTRDPRSSKVYVFNGTSGDTVFQFDSVRDFSRSQGVSDSKSIKLPSEWNGAGGAVYNGYLYYVKQDSGTDVQIVKYDLFSGSVTDTAIFPLESRASLYKLNPETIADLAADDEGLWLLYAPSDSEPNISLAKMDASTLDIEEIWDTKCPREKAEAAFVICGTVYVIYNTHLASRSRVECLFDVNDMVINEEAPLLYFPRRYGSHASLKYNPEERQLYGWDDGYQIIYRLTTKRKVLA
;
A
#
# COMPACT_ATOMS: atom_id res chain seq x y z
N MET A 1 -31.34 46.77 -98.53
CA MET A 1 -32.12 47.32 -97.39
C MET A 1 -33.00 46.30 -96.68
N LYS A 2 -33.72 45.37 -97.35
CA LYS A 2 -34.66 44.45 -96.67
C LYS A 2 -34.03 43.41 -95.72
N VAL A 3 -32.81 42.92 -96.00
CA VAL A 3 -32.13 41.90 -95.17
C VAL A 3 -31.58 42.48 -93.86
N LEU A 4 -31.17 43.75 -93.87
CA LEU A 4 -30.63 44.43 -92.69
C LEU A 4 -31.73 44.69 -91.64
N GLY A 5 -32.96 44.99 -92.08
CA GLY A 5 -34.12 45.22 -91.19
C GLY A 5 -34.57 43.97 -90.44
N PHE A 6 -34.52 42.78 -91.07
CA PHE A 6 -34.85 41.51 -90.41
C PHE A 6 -33.81 41.09 -89.37
N PHE A 7 -32.52 41.32 -89.65
CA PHE A 7 -31.46 41.05 -88.67
C PHE A 7 -31.57 41.97 -87.44
N ILE A 8 -31.89 43.25 -87.63
CA ILE A 8 -32.06 44.21 -86.52
C ILE A 8 -33.30 43.87 -85.68
N LEU A 9 -34.41 43.43 -86.31
CA LEU A 9 -35.61 43.01 -85.56
C LEU A 9 -35.36 41.71 -84.77
N SER A 10 -34.63 40.76 -85.35
CA SER A 10 -34.28 39.49 -84.68
C SER A 10 -33.35 39.70 -83.50
N THR A 11 -32.34 40.58 -83.61
CA THR A 11 -31.43 40.88 -82.50
C THR A 11 -32.12 41.67 -81.39
N ALA A 12 -33.06 42.58 -81.75
CA ALA A 12 -33.87 43.29 -80.78
C ALA A 12 -34.77 42.35 -79.96
N TRP A 13 -35.40 41.35 -80.59
CA TRP A 13 -36.22 40.35 -79.88
C TRP A 13 -35.39 39.45 -78.97
N THR A 14 -34.18 39.05 -79.37
CA THR A 14 -33.28 38.28 -78.50
C THR A 14 -32.77 39.10 -77.32
N LEU A 15 -32.55 40.41 -77.51
CA LEU A 15 -32.13 41.32 -76.43
C LEU A 15 -33.25 41.54 -75.41
N ILE A 16 -34.51 41.73 -75.87
CA ILE A 16 -35.67 41.88 -74.99
C ILE A 16 -35.93 40.57 -74.20
N GLY A 17 -35.84 39.41 -74.85
CA GLY A 17 -35.96 38.11 -74.19
C GLY A 17 -34.86 37.86 -73.15
N ALA A 18 -33.61 38.22 -73.46
CA ALA A 18 -32.50 38.15 -72.52
C ALA A 18 -32.71 39.10 -71.33
N GLN A 19 -33.20 40.32 -71.57
CA GLN A 19 -33.44 41.31 -70.52
C GLN A 19 -34.53 40.86 -69.54
N HIS A 20 -35.62 40.23 -70.02
CA HIS A 20 -36.63 39.63 -69.16
C HIS A 20 -36.11 38.41 -68.36
N TYR A 21 -35.24 37.60 -68.96
CA TYR A 21 -34.59 36.49 -68.27
C TYR A 21 -33.67 36.98 -67.14
N TYR A 22 -32.87 38.03 -67.37
CA TYR A 22 -32.02 38.63 -66.34
C TYR A 22 -32.84 39.30 -65.23
N GLN A 23 -33.96 39.95 -65.55
CA GLN A 23 -34.85 40.51 -64.54
C GLN A 23 -35.47 39.42 -63.65
N GLY A 24 -35.98 38.33 -64.23
CA GLY A 24 -36.54 37.22 -63.45
C GLY A 24 -35.49 36.51 -62.57
N LEU A 25 -34.24 36.42 -63.05
CA LEU A 25 -33.14 35.86 -62.28
C LEU A 25 -32.71 36.80 -61.14
N MET A 26 -32.70 38.11 -61.36
CA MET A 26 -32.42 39.10 -60.31
C MET A 26 -33.50 39.09 -59.23
N ASP A 27 -34.77 39.07 -59.59
CA ASP A 27 -35.88 38.95 -58.63
C ASP A 27 -35.82 37.64 -57.82
N TYR A 28 -35.42 36.54 -58.46
CA TYR A 28 -35.21 35.27 -57.78
C TYR A 28 -34.05 35.34 -56.77
N LEU A 29 -32.93 35.96 -57.16
CA LEU A 29 -31.78 36.13 -56.27
C LEU A 29 -32.11 37.04 -55.10
N GLU A 30 -32.79 38.17 -55.33
CA GLU A 30 -33.18 39.13 -54.30
C GLU A 30 -34.11 38.49 -53.26
N ASN A 31 -35.14 37.77 -53.71
CA ASN A 31 -36.03 37.02 -52.80
C ASN A 31 -35.28 35.97 -51.98
N ARG A 32 -34.26 35.31 -52.57
CA ARG A 32 -33.45 34.33 -51.86
C ARG A 32 -32.49 34.98 -50.86
N PHE A 33 -31.94 36.14 -51.19
CA PHE A 33 -31.12 36.93 -50.26
C PHE A 33 -31.94 37.42 -49.08
N LEU A 34 -33.15 37.91 -49.31
CA LEU A 34 -34.08 38.29 -48.23
C LEU A 34 -34.42 37.11 -47.32
N ALA A 35 -34.69 35.93 -47.89
CA ALA A 35 -34.95 34.72 -47.09
C ALA A 35 -33.74 34.24 -46.28
N ILE A 36 -32.52 34.45 -46.79
CA ILE A 36 -31.28 34.16 -46.05
C ILE A 36 -31.07 35.18 -44.93
N GLU A 37 -31.34 36.45 -45.17
CA GLU A 37 -31.22 37.52 -44.18
C GLU A 37 -32.19 37.31 -43.01
N ASP A 38 -33.46 36.98 -43.29
CA ASP A 38 -34.47 36.71 -42.27
C ASP A 38 -34.09 35.49 -41.40
N ARG A 39 -33.58 34.43 -42.03
CA ARG A 39 -33.02 33.28 -41.29
C ARG A 39 -31.80 33.66 -40.47
N MET A 40 -30.93 34.52 -40.99
CA MET A 40 -29.74 34.95 -40.26
C MET A 40 -30.09 35.79 -39.04
N GLN A 41 -31.15 36.61 -39.12
CA GLN A 41 -31.69 37.35 -37.98
C GLN A 41 -32.29 36.40 -36.94
N LEU A 42 -33.09 35.42 -37.36
CA LEU A 42 -33.63 34.40 -36.45
C LEU A 42 -32.53 33.62 -35.73
N TRP A 43 -31.49 33.20 -36.45
CA TRP A 43 -30.33 32.52 -35.87
C TRP A 43 -29.57 33.41 -34.88
N ARG A 44 -29.44 34.70 -35.18
CA ARG A 44 -28.80 35.67 -34.28
C ARG A 44 -29.58 35.80 -32.98
N ASP A 45 -30.90 35.91 -33.05
CA ASP A 45 -31.75 36.03 -31.86
C ASP A 45 -31.74 34.75 -31.02
N GLN A 46 -31.80 33.58 -31.66
CA GLN A 46 -31.67 32.29 -30.98
C GLN A 46 -30.30 32.14 -30.31
N PHE A 47 -29.22 32.51 -31.01
CA PHE A 47 -27.87 32.46 -30.44
C PHE A 47 -27.72 33.37 -29.23
N HIS A 48 -28.26 34.59 -29.28
CA HIS A 48 -28.25 35.48 -28.14
C HIS A 48 -29.04 34.90 -26.95
N HIS A 49 -30.21 34.32 -27.20
CA HIS A 49 -31.01 33.68 -26.16
C HIS A 49 -30.26 32.53 -25.47
N TYR A 50 -29.69 31.59 -26.24
CA TYR A 50 -28.90 30.49 -25.69
C TYR A 50 -27.64 30.98 -24.96
N HIS A 51 -27.00 32.04 -25.46
CA HIS A 51 -25.83 32.62 -24.81
C HIS A 51 -26.19 33.18 -23.42
N THR A 52 -27.32 33.89 -23.31
CA THR A 52 -27.82 34.41 -22.03
C THR A 52 -28.17 33.27 -21.06
N GLU A 53 -28.89 32.23 -21.52
CA GLU A 53 -29.22 31.08 -20.68
C GLU A 53 -27.96 30.34 -20.18
N MET A 54 -26.94 30.23 -21.03
CA MET A 54 -25.68 29.59 -20.67
C MET A 54 -24.88 30.40 -19.64
N LEU A 55 -24.93 31.74 -19.72
CA LEU A 55 -24.34 32.61 -18.70
C LEU A 55 -25.07 32.51 -17.36
N ASP A 56 -26.40 32.43 -17.39
CA ASP A 56 -27.21 32.25 -16.18
C ASP A 56 -26.96 30.87 -15.54
N LEU A 57 -26.89 29.81 -16.35
CA LEU A 57 -26.53 28.48 -15.88
C LEU A 57 -25.11 28.44 -15.29
N LYS A 58 -24.14 29.13 -15.92
CA LYS A 58 -22.78 29.27 -15.38
C LYS A 58 -22.77 29.99 -14.04
N LYS A 59 -23.61 31.02 -13.87
CA LYS A 59 -23.72 31.75 -12.61
C LYS A 59 -24.34 30.89 -11.51
N LEU A 60 -25.44 30.21 -11.81
CA LEU A 60 -26.12 29.29 -10.88
C LEU A 60 -25.20 28.14 -10.45
N THR A 61 -24.47 27.54 -11.39
CA THR A 61 -23.52 26.46 -11.08
C THR A 61 -22.35 26.95 -10.23
N ALA A 62 -21.84 28.16 -10.47
CA ALA A 62 -20.81 28.77 -9.64
C ALA A 62 -21.30 29.07 -8.21
N GLU A 63 -22.54 29.57 -8.06
CA GLU A 63 -23.16 29.80 -6.75
C GLU A 63 -23.39 28.50 -5.98
N VAL A 64 -23.88 27.45 -6.64
CA VAL A 64 -24.04 26.11 -6.03
C VAL A 64 -22.69 25.52 -5.63
N MET A 65 -21.67 25.62 -6.49
CA MET A 65 -20.32 25.13 -6.16
C MET A 65 -19.69 25.88 -4.99
N ASP A 66 -19.87 27.21 -4.90
CA ASP A 66 -19.39 27.99 -3.77
C ASP A 66 -20.14 27.65 -2.47
N GLY A 67 -21.46 27.42 -2.55
CA GLY A 67 -22.27 26.90 -1.44
C GLY A 67 -21.76 25.55 -0.95
N LEU A 68 -21.59 24.59 -1.87
CA LEU A 68 -21.10 23.25 -1.56
C LEU A 68 -19.68 23.28 -0.97
N ARG A 69 -18.82 24.16 -1.48
CA ARG A 69 -17.46 24.38 -0.96
C ARG A 69 -17.47 24.91 0.46
N LYS A 70 -18.39 25.83 0.78
CA LYS A 70 -18.57 26.37 2.14
C LYS A 70 -19.09 25.30 3.10
N GLU A 71 -20.10 24.53 2.69
CA GLU A 71 -20.63 23.42 3.49
C GLU A 71 -19.58 22.34 3.74
N HIS A 72 -18.83 21.94 2.71
CA HIS A 72 -17.73 20.99 2.85
C HIS A 72 -16.62 21.53 3.76
N GLY A 73 -16.31 22.84 3.68
CA GLY A 73 -15.35 23.48 4.57
C GLY A 73 -15.81 23.54 6.02
N LEU A 74 -17.12 23.71 6.27
CA LEU A 74 -17.70 23.64 7.62
C LEU A 74 -17.67 22.20 8.15
N MET A 75 -18.08 21.24 7.33
CA MET A 75 -18.08 19.81 7.69
C MET A 75 -16.66 19.32 7.96
N ALA A 76 -15.66 19.77 7.20
CA ALA A 76 -14.25 19.46 7.45
C ALA A 76 -13.77 20.02 8.80
N LYS A 77 -14.14 21.26 9.16
CA LYS A 77 -13.82 21.84 10.48
C LYS A 77 -14.52 21.13 11.62
N ASP A 78 -15.77 20.72 11.42
CA ASP A 78 -16.53 19.95 12.41
C ASP A 78 -15.92 18.56 12.61
N LEU A 79 -15.46 17.92 11.53
CA LEU A 79 -14.76 16.64 11.54
C LEU A 79 -13.40 16.76 12.24
N GLU A 80 -12.63 17.81 11.96
CA GLU A 80 -11.36 18.11 12.63
C GLU A 80 -11.58 18.35 14.13
N GLY A 81 -12.57 19.16 14.50
CA GLY A 81 -12.94 19.37 15.89
C GLY A 81 -13.49 18.11 16.57
N ALA A 82 -14.16 17.22 15.82
CA ALA A 82 -14.60 15.92 16.32
C ALA A 82 -13.43 14.96 16.52
N ALA A 83 -12.45 14.96 15.60
CA ALA A 83 -11.23 14.19 15.72
C ALA A 83 -10.41 14.63 16.94
N GLU A 84 -10.24 15.93 17.18
CA GLU A 84 -9.56 16.43 18.39
C GLU A 84 -10.29 16.03 19.69
N ARG A 85 -11.63 16.03 19.67
CA ARG A 85 -12.42 15.54 20.82
C ARG A 85 -12.29 14.03 20.98
N MET A 86 -12.25 13.28 19.89
CA MET A 86 -12.03 11.84 19.90
C MET A 86 -10.65 11.51 20.44
N ASP A 87 -9.59 12.18 19.98
CA ASP A 87 -8.22 12.04 20.49
C ASP A 87 -8.16 12.35 21.99
N ARG A 88 -8.87 13.38 22.46
CA ARG A 88 -8.94 13.71 23.90
C ARG A 88 -9.68 12.65 24.70
N VAL A 89 -10.82 12.16 24.20
CA VAL A 89 -11.59 11.09 24.85
C VAL A 89 -10.82 9.78 24.85
N GLU A 90 -10.10 9.47 23.76
CA GLU A 90 -9.18 8.33 23.68
C GLU A 90 -8.08 8.46 24.73
N GLN A 91 -7.48 9.65 24.87
CA GLN A 91 -6.46 9.91 25.89
C GLN A 91 -7.01 9.78 27.32
N GLU A 92 -8.24 10.24 27.58
CA GLU A 92 -8.91 10.11 28.88
C GLU A 92 -9.31 8.65 29.18
N MET A 93 -9.85 7.93 28.19
CA MET A 93 -10.14 6.50 28.27
C MET A 93 -8.84 5.72 28.54
N GLU A 94 -7.77 6.07 27.86
CA GLU A 94 -6.45 5.47 28.01
C GLU A 94 -5.82 5.79 29.40
N TYR A 95 -6.07 6.97 29.96
CA TYR A 95 -5.68 7.31 31.33
C TYR A 95 -6.46 6.48 32.36
N VAL A 96 -7.76 6.33 32.18
CA VAL A 96 -8.61 5.52 33.06
C VAL A 96 -8.19 4.05 33.00
N GLU A 97 -7.98 3.49 31.81
CA GLU A 97 -7.50 2.12 31.63
C GLU A 97 -6.15 1.88 32.33
N SER A 98 -5.25 2.88 32.36
CA SER A 98 -3.98 2.77 33.07
C SER A 98 -4.13 2.63 34.59
N GLN A 99 -5.19 3.20 35.16
CA GLN A 99 -5.46 3.16 36.60
C GLN A 99 -6.31 1.95 37.00
N THR A 100 -7.19 1.48 36.13
CA THR A 100 -8.11 0.38 36.42
C THR A 100 -7.63 -0.98 35.91
N SER A 101 -6.54 -1.04 35.13
CA SER A 101 -5.96 -2.31 34.70
C SER A 101 -5.47 -3.11 35.91
N PRO A 102 -5.96 -4.34 36.13
CA PRO A 102 -5.44 -5.18 37.20
C PRO A 102 -3.95 -5.40 36.96
N ARG A 103 -3.12 -5.06 37.96
CA ARG A 103 -1.68 -5.38 37.95
C ARG A 103 -1.54 -6.86 37.57
N ALA A 104 -0.78 -7.14 36.51
CA ALA A 104 -0.41 -8.50 36.16
C ALA A 104 0.17 -9.15 37.43
N CYS A 105 -0.52 -10.17 37.94
CA CYS A 105 -0.05 -10.92 39.08
C CYS A 105 1.24 -11.62 38.68
N ALA A 106 2.39 -11.08 39.10
CA ALA A 106 3.62 -11.85 39.19
C ALA A 106 3.44 -12.83 40.36
N LYS A 107 2.76 -13.94 40.12
CA LYS A 107 2.82 -15.11 41.00
C LYS A 107 3.84 -16.09 40.44
N GLN A 108 4.69 -16.54 41.34
CA GLN A 108 5.73 -17.55 41.14
C GLN A 108 5.10 -18.94 41.12
N ALA A 109 4.61 -19.35 39.94
CA ALA A 109 4.30 -20.70 39.50
C ALA A 109 4.06 -20.55 37.98
N ASP A 110 4.86 -21.10 37.07
CA ASP A 110 5.05 -22.53 36.89
C ASP A 110 6.52 -22.92 36.64
N LYS A 111 7.00 -23.82 37.49
CA LYS A 111 7.86 -24.93 37.06
C LYS A 111 6.91 -26.11 36.77
N VAL A 112 7.37 -27.04 35.93
CA VAL A 112 6.72 -28.28 35.44
C VAL A 112 5.59 -28.01 34.42
N VAL A 113 5.54 -28.58 33.21
CA VAL A 113 6.06 -29.84 32.66
C VAL A 113 6.46 -29.63 31.19
N GLU A 114 7.70 -30.01 30.86
CA GLU A 114 8.13 -30.34 29.49
C GLU A 114 8.29 -31.85 29.48
N GLN A 115 7.22 -32.56 29.13
CA GLN A 115 7.17 -33.98 28.79
C GLN A 115 5.71 -34.33 28.51
N GLU A 116 5.38 -34.43 27.24
CA GLU A 116 4.64 -35.57 26.67
C GLU A 116 4.49 -35.32 25.18
N ALA A 117 5.22 -36.13 24.42
CA ALA A 117 4.91 -36.43 23.04
C ALA A 117 3.48 -36.97 23.00
N TRP A 118 2.59 -36.31 22.28
CA TRP A 118 1.29 -36.86 21.94
C TRP A 118 1.31 -37.27 20.48
N GLY A 119 1.30 -38.59 20.31
CA GLY A 119 1.24 -39.27 19.04
C GLY A 119 -0.04 -38.93 18.29
N LEU A 120 0.13 -38.85 16.98
CA LEU A 120 -0.92 -38.91 15.99
C LEU A 120 -1.75 -40.17 16.24
N GLN A 121 -3.05 -39.99 16.39
CA GLN A 121 -4.00 -41.07 16.20
C GLN A 121 -4.78 -40.76 14.93
N GLU A 122 -4.40 -41.48 13.88
CA GLU A 122 -5.09 -41.57 12.61
C GLU A 122 -6.55 -41.94 12.86
N ARG A 123 -7.46 -41.23 12.19
CA ARG A 123 -8.82 -41.69 11.95
C ARG A 123 -8.94 -41.87 10.45
N GLU A 124 -8.89 -43.13 10.05
CA GLU A 124 -9.19 -43.63 8.71
C GLU A 124 -10.61 -43.21 8.32
N GLU A 125 -10.72 -42.46 7.21
CA GLU A 125 -11.83 -42.56 6.28
C GLU A 125 -11.18 -42.59 4.88
N GLU A 126 -11.12 -43.80 4.31
CA GLU A 126 -10.75 -44.09 2.92
C GLU A 126 -11.95 -43.85 1.97
N ASP A 127 -11.62 -43.77 0.69
CA ASP A 127 -12.44 -43.76 -0.54
C ASP A 127 -12.86 -42.35 -1.02
N ASP A 128 -12.55 -41.85 -2.22
CA ASP A 128 -11.99 -42.45 -3.44
C ASP A 128 -11.35 -41.38 -4.35
N GLU A 129 -10.19 -41.76 -4.89
CA GLU A 129 -9.60 -41.53 -6.23
C GLU A 129 -9.62 -40.15 -6.94
N ASP A 130 -8.37 -39.66 -7.12
CA ASP A 130 -7.74 -39.33 -8.40
C ASP A 130 -8.37 -38.23 -9.27
N TRP A 131 -7.77 -37.02 -9.31
CA TRP A 131 -7.67 -36.18 -10.52
C TRP A 131 -6.79 -34.90 -10.48
N THR A 132 -5.99 -34.56 -9.45
CA THR A 132 -5.27 -33.26 -9.45
C THR A 132 -3.80 -33.29 -9.04
N GLN A 133 -3.03 -34.28 -9.49
CA GLN A 133 -1.55 -34.28 -9.39
C GLN A 133 -0.84 -33.29 -10.36
N LEU A 134 -1.42 -32.11 -10.62
CA LEU A 134 -0.77 -31.07 -11.44
C LEU A 134 -0.93 -29.63 -10.90
N HIS A 135 -1.18 -29.45 -9.60
CA HIS A 135 -1.21 -28.12 -8.96
C HIS A 135 -0.36 -28.04 -7.67
N SER A 136 0.66 -28.87 -7.52
CA SER A 136 1.56 -28.81 -6.36
C SER A 136 2.59 -27.68 -6.51
N ARG A 137 2.19 -26.43 -6.20
CA ARG A 137 3.06 -25.31 -5.74
C ARG A 137 2.35 -23.98 -5.45
N VAL A 138 1.03 -23.94 -5.40
CA VAL A 138 0.33 -22.79 -4.81
C VAL A 138 0.18 -23.07 -3.32
N SER A 139 0.74 -22.23 -2.48
CA SER A 139 0.55 -22.31 -1.03
C SER A 139 -0.91 -21.97 -0.74
N ASP A 140 -1.72 -22.95 -0.31
CA ASP A 140 -3.12 -22.77 0.10
C ASP A 140 -3.22 -22.06 1.47
N CYS A 141 -2.38 -21.06 1.71
CA CYS A 141 -2.41 -20.24 2.91
C CYS A 141 -3.63 -19.32 2.83
N ALA A 142 -4.65 -19.63 3.61
CA ALA A 142 -5.87 -18.84 3.68
C ALA A 142 -6.09 -18.30 5.10
N ASP A 143 -5.03 -17.97 5.83
CA ASP A 143 -5.13 -17.44 7.20
C ASP A 143 -5.16 -15.90 7.20
N ILE A 144 -5.98 -15.33 8.10
CA ILE A 144 -6.10 -13.90 8.40
C ILE A 144 -5.73 -13.65 9.86
N PHE A 145 -5.04 -12.53 10.12
CA PHE A 145 -4.73 -12.09 11.48
C PHE A 145 -6.00 -11.69 12.23
N SER A 146 -6.25 -12.32 13.39
CA SER A 146 -7.47 -12.07 14.16
C SER A 146 -7.23 -11.36 15.49
N SER A 147 -6.13 -11.63 16.20
CA SER A 147 -5.81 -11.02 17.48
C SER A 147 -4.40 -11.39 17.96
N ILE A 148 -3.86 -10.62 18.90
CA ILE A 148 -2.59 -10.93 19.59
C ILE A 148 -2.92 -11.74 20.83
N ARG A 149 -2.50 -13.02 20.84
CA ARG A 149 -2.71 -13.94 21.96
C ARG A 149 -1.89 -13.57 23.18
N SER A 150 -0.62 -13.22 22.98
CA SER A 150 0.30 -12.89 24.07
C SER A 150 1.53 -12.14 23.57
N VAL A 151 2.14 -11.37 24.46
CA VAL A 151 3.36 -10.60 24.18
C VAL A 151 4.47 -11.05 25.12
N LYS A 152 5.67 -11.25 24.57
CA LYS A 152 6.86 -11.55 25.34
C LYS A 152 7.98 -10.59 24.97
N ILE A 153 8.36 -9.72 25.89
CA ILE A 153 9.56 -8.89 25.77
C ILE A 153 10.74 -9.78 26.18
N LEU A 154 11.70 -9.98 25.28
CA LEU A 154 12.88 -10.79 25.59
C LEU A 154 13.93 -9.99 26.36
N LYS A 155 14.41 -8.91 25.75
CA LYS A 155 15.42 -8.02 26.32
C LYS A 155 15.50 -6.72 25.53
N ARG A 156 16.32 -5.79 26.01
CA ARG A 156 16.70 -4.56 25.32
C ARG A 156 18.17 -4.66 24.91
N VAL A 157 18.44 -4.63 23.61
CA VAL A 157 19.80 -4.71 23.05
C VAL A 157 19.90 -3.83 21.81
N GLY A 158 21.03 -3.12 21.71
CA GLY A 158 21.36 -2.32 20.54
C GLY A 158 20.75 -0.92 20.56
N SER A 159 20.63 -0.36 19.37
CA SER A 159 20.07 0.94 19.04
C SER A 159 18.55 0.95 19.24
N PRO A 160 17.92 2.13 19.45
CA PRO A 160 16.47 2.27 19.43
C PRO A 160 15.79 1.63 18.21
N LYS A 161 16.45 1.70 17.05
CA LYS A 161 15.97 1.12 15.78
C LYS A 161 16.82 -0.06 15.36
N GLY A 162 16.19 -1.04 14.73
CA GLY A 162 16.85 -2.24 14.24
C GLY A 162 15.82 -3.26 13.78
N MET A 163 16.30 -4.44 13.45
CA MET A 163 15.46 -5.57 13.11
C MET A 163 16.02 -6.86 13.69
N TRP A 164 15.12 -7.75 14.04
CA TRP A 164 15.49 -9.10 14.41
C TRP A 164 14.44 -10.05 13.89
N THR A 165 14.88 -11.23 13.50
CA THR A 165 14.00 -12.25 12.96
C THR A 165 14.60 -13.62 13.19
N ARG A 166 13.76 -14.64 13.07
CA ARG A 166 14.16 -16.04 13.06
C ARG A 166 13.88 -16.60 11.67
N ASP A 167 14.83 -17.35 11.14
CA ASP A 167 14.62 -18.09 9.89
C ASP A 167 13.52 -19.16 10.09
N PRO A 168 12.44 -19.18 9.29
CA PRO A 168 11.37 -20.18 9.43
C PRO A 168 11.85 -21.63 9.35
N ARG A 169 12.93 -21.92 8.61
CA ARG A 169 13.47 -23.28 8.46
C ARG A 169 14.45 -23.71 9.55
N SER A 170 14.77 -22.83 10.48
CA SER A 170 15.87 -23.00 11.41
C SER A 170 15.52 -22.46 12.79
N SER A 171 16.27 -22.86 13.83
CA SER A 171 16.15 -22.24 15.16
C SER A 171 16.91 -20.93 15.28
N LYS A 172 17.75 -20.60 14.28
CA LYS A 172 18.68 -19.47 14.33
C LYS A 172 17.97 -18.13 14.28
N VAL A 173 18.48 -17.22 15.10
CA VAL A 173 17.98 -15.85 15.22
C VAL A 173 19.04 -14.88 14.70
N TYR A 174 18.60 -13.90 13.93
CA TYR A 174 19.43 -12.88 13.31
C TYR A 174 19.03 -11.51 13.85
N VAL A 175 20.02 -10.72 14.23
CA VAL A 175 19.84 -9.41 14.87
C VAL A 175 20.67 -8.38 14.09
N PHE A 176 19.98 -7.39 13.53
CA PHE A 176 20.55 -6.24 12.86
C PHE A 176 20.38 -5.04 13.78
N ASN A 177 21.50 -4.54 14.26
CA ASN A 177 21.51 -3.45 15.21
C ASN A 177 21.64 -2.11 14.47
N GLY A 178 20.63 -1.25 14.54
CA GLY A 178 20.62 0.04 13.86
C GLY A 178 19.91 0.02 12.50
N THR A 179 19.87 1.19 11.87
CA THR A 179 19.32 1.40 10.52
C THR A 179 20.38 1.36 9.43
N SER A 180 21.65 1.25 9.80
CA SER A 180 22.76 0.98 8.87
C SER A 180 23.88 0.23 9.59
N GLY A 181 24.61 -0.59 8.82
CA GLY A 181 25.73 -1.36 9.32
C GLY A 181 26.12 -2.48 8.36
N ASP A 182 27.21 -3.18 8.67
CA ASP A 182 27.72 -4.31 7.87
C ASP A 182 27.80 -5.62 8.66
N THR A 183 27.43 -5.61 9.95
CA THR A 183 27.61 -6.77 10.84
C THR A 183 26.27 -7.24 11.43
N VAL A 184 25.89 -8.47 11.10
CA VAL A 184 24.67 -9.14 11.60
C VAL A 184 25.04 -10.14 12.68
N PHE A 185 24.31 -10.15 13.79
CA PHE A 185 24.58 -11.07 14.90
C PHE A 185 23.66 -12.30 14.80
N GLN A 186 24.25 -13.49 14.70
CA GLN A 186 23.54 -14.77 14.66
C GLN A 186 23.60 -15.46 16.04
N PHE A 187 22.45 -15.95 16.51
CA PHE A 187 22.33 -16.83 17.66
C PHE A 187 21.72 -18.17 17.23
N ASP A 188 22.04 -19.25 17.93
CA ASP A 188 21.54 -20.59 17.57
C ASP A 188 20.07 -20.81 17.93
N SER A 189 19.56 -20.08 18.93
CA SER A 189 18.16 -20.09 19.31
C SER A 189 17.70 -18.79 19.96
N VAL A 190 16.37 -18.59 20.02
CA VAL A 190 15.74 -17.53 20.82
C VAL A 190 16.13 -17.62 22.30
N ARG A 191 16.34 -18.85 22.81
CA ARG A 191 16.75 -19.09 24.21
C ARG A 191 18.17 -18.60 24.45
N ASP A 192 19.09 -18.86 23.52
CA ASP A 192 20.48 -18.43 23.62
C ASP A 192 20.58 -16.92 23.48
N PHE A 193 19.82 -16.33 22.55
CA PHE A 193 19.66 -14.88 22.48
C PHE A 193 19.13 -14.30 23.80
N SER A 194 18.11 -14.89 24.41
CA SER A 194 17.54 -14.38 25.66
C SER A 194 18.50 -14.48 26.86
N ARG A 195 19.41 -15.46 26.86
CA ARG A 195 20.38 -15.68 27.94
C ARG A 195 21.65 -14.86 27.78
N SER A 196 21.98 -14.47 26.55
CA SER A 196 23.22 -13.79 26.26
C SER A 196 23.26 -12.37 26.84
N GLN A 197 24.42 -12.01 27.39
CA GLN A 197 24.67 -10.66 27.86
C GLN A 197 24.91 -9.75 26.63
N GLY A 198 23.91 -8.95 26.27
CA GLY A 198 23.98 -8.12 25.06
C GLY A 198 24.05 -8.95 23.77
N VAL A 199 25.15 -8.83 23.03
CA VAL A 199 25.42 -9.61 21.80
C VAL A 199 26.66 -10.50 21.90
N SER A 200 27.21 -10.71 23.10
CA SER A 200 28.52 -11.37 23.27
C SER A 200 28.57 -12.83 22.83
N ASP A 201 27.50 -13.60 23.04
CA ASP A 201 27.44 -15.03 22.67
C ASP A 201 26.99 -15.24 21.22
N SER A 202 27.03 -14.19 20.38
CA SER A 202 26.63 -14.28 18.98
C SER A 202 27.80 -14.62 18.07
N LYS A 203 27.48 -15.25 16.94
CA LYS A 203 28.38 -15.31 15.78
C LYS A 203 28.15 -14.07 14.93
N SER A 204 29.19 -13.25 14.78
CA SER A 204 29.15 -12.08 13.89
C SER A 204 29.30 -12.51 12.42
N ILE A 205 28.35 -12.11 11.58
CA ILE A 205 28.37 -12.27 10.13
C ILE A 205 28.63 -10.90 9.52
N LYS A 206 29.74 -10.77 8.80
CA LYS A 206 30.09 -9.53 8.12
C LYS A 206 29.58 -9.56 6.67
N LEU A 207 28.66 -8.66 6.35
CA LEU A 207 28.12 -8.48 5.01
C LEU A 207 29.14 -7.74 4.12
N PRO A 208 29.15 -8.01 2.80
CA PRO A 208 30.06 -7.32 1.87
C PRO A 208 29.74 -5.84 1.66
N SER A 209 28.51 -5.42 1.97
CA SER A 209 28.07 -4.03 1.88
C SER A 209 27.18 -3.67 3.06
N GLU A 210 27.08 -2.38 3.36
CA GLU A 210 26.19 -1.90 4.42
C GLU A 210 24.72 -2.07 4.02
N TRP A 211 23.87 -2.44 4.97
CA TRP A 211 22.42 -2.37 4.81
C TRP A 211 21.89 -0.97 5.10
N ASN A 212 20.71 -0.67 4.57
CA ASN A 212 20.00 0.59 4.77
C ASN A 212 18.56 0.33 5.26
N GLY A 213 18.17 1.00 6.33
CA GLY A 213 16.88 0.83 6.99
C GLY A 213 16.78 -0.43 7.85
N ALA A 214 15.59 -0.66 8.40
CA ALA A 214 15.26 -1.86 9.19
C ALA A 214 14.42 -2.88 8.39
N GLY A 215 14.46 -2.78 7.05
CA GLY A 215 13.57 -3.50 6.14
C GLY A 215 14.11 -4.81 5.56
N GLY A 216 15.09 -5.46 6.20
CA GLY A 216 15.62 -6.74 5.74
C GLY A 216 14.70 -7.93 6.07
N ALA A 217 15.02 -9.10 5.53
CA ALA A 217 14.35 -10.36 5.84
C ALA A 217 15.35 -11.53 5.87
N VAL A 218 14.99 -12.61 6.56
CA VAL A 218 15.72 -13.89 6.49
C VAL A 218 14.72 -14.97 6.16
N TYR A 219 14.97 -15.69 5.08
CA TYR A 219 14.06 -16.71 4.58
C TYR A 219 14.85 -17.86 3.92
N ASN A 220 14.58 -19.09 4.34
CA ASN A 220 15.16 -20.32 3.78
C ASN A 220 16.70 -20.30 3.72
N GLY A 221 17.37 -19.83 4.78
CA GLY A 221 18.84 -19.77 4.83
C GLY A 221 19.48 -18.63 4.02
N TYR A 222 18.68 -17.75 3.41
CA TYR A 222 19.16 -16.53 2.76
C TYR A 222 18.78 -15.30 3.57
N LEU A 223 19.68 -14.33 3.57
CA LEU A 223 19.47 -13.01 4.14
C LEU A 223 19.26 -12.02 3.00
N TYR A 224 18.14 -11.33 3.03
CA TYR A 224 17.76 -10.31 2.06
C TYR A 224 17.85 -8.95 2.74
N TYR A 225 18.61 -8.03 2.16
CA TYR A 225 18.75 -6.70 2.72
C TYR A 225 18.80 -5.63 1.64
N VAL A 226 18.36 -4.44 2.02
CA VAL A 226 18.36 -3.28 1.14
C VAL A 226 19.72 -2.61 1.23
N LYS A 227 20.33 -2.40 0.07
CA LYS A 227 21.57 -1.66 -0.11
C LYS A 227 21.25 -0.40 -0.91
N GLN A 228 21.82 0.73 -0.49
CA GLN A 228 21.72 1.99 -1.21
C GLN A 228 23.13 2.45 -1.55
N ASP A 229 23.46 2.46 -2.84
CA ASP A 229 24.72 3.07 -3.32
C ASP A 229 24.56 4.59 -3.42
N SER A 230 25.65 5.30 -3.73
CA SER A 230 25.65 6.76 -3.92
C SER A 230 24.77 7.24 -5.09
N GLY A 231 24.42 6.33 -6.01
CA GLY A 231 23.38 6.53 -7.01
C GLY A 231 21.97 6.61 -6.40
N THR A 232 20.98 6.97 -7.20
CA THR A 232 19.56 6.92 -6.80
C THR A 232 19.03 5.49 -6.65
N ASP A 233 19.81 4.50 -7.08
CA ASP A 233 19.34 3.13 -7.26
C ASP A 233 19.34 2.36 -5.93
N VAL A 234 18.19 1.79 -5.61
CA VAL A 234 18.01 0.90 -4.46
C VAL A 234 18.18 -0.53 -4.94
N GLN A 235 19.07 -1.27 -4.26
CA GLN A 235 19.41 -2.64 -4.58
C GLN A 235 18.93 -3.58 -3.47
N ILE A 236 18.36 -4.71 -3.85
CA ILE A 236 18.04 -5.80 -2.94
C ILE A 236 19.13 -6.85 -3.12
N VAL A 237 19.86 -7.11 -2.04
CA VAL A 237 20.97 -8.06 -2.04
C VAL A 237 20.52 -9.36 -1.37
N LYS A 238 20.74 -10.48 -2.06
CA LYS A 238 20.54 -11.83 -1.52
C LYS A 238 21.88 -12.42 -1.11
N TYR A 239 22.01 -12.68 0.18
CA TYR A 239 23.22 -13.20 0.81
C TYR A 239 22.97 -14.61 1.35
N ASP A 240 23.79 -15.57 0.95
CA ASP A 240 23.73 -16.95 1.42
C ASP A 240 24.45 -17.07 2.78
N LEU A 241 23.70 -17.44 3.81
CA LEU A 241 24.21 -17.56 5.17
C LEU A 241 25.10 -18.81 5.37
N PHE A 242 25.00 -19.80 4.49
CA PHE A 242 25.82 -21.00 4.52
C PHE A 242 27.17 -20.78 3.83
N SER A 243 27.16 -20.27 2.59
CA SER A 243 28.39 -20.00 1.85
C SER A 243 29.12 -18.74 2.33
N GLY A 244 28.38 -17.78 2.90
CA GLY A 244 28.90 -16.48 3.31
C GLY A 244 29.15 -15.52 2.15
N SER A 245 28.46 -15.70 1.01
CA SER A 245 28.62 -14.87 -0.19
C SER A 245 27.29 -14.29 -0.69
N VAL A 246 27.36 -13.17 -1.41
CA VAL A 246 26.23 -12.65 -2.19
C VAL A 246 25.97 -13.61 -3.35
N THR A 247 24.74 -14.09 -3.47
CA THR A 247 24.33 -14.98 -4.58
C THR A 247 23.66 -14.21 -5.70
N ASP A 248 22.91 -13.16 -5.36
CA ASP A 248 22.20 -12.37 -6.35
C ASP A 248 21.98 -10.93 -5.87
N THR A 249 21.73 -10.01 -6.81
CA THR A 249 21.41 -8.61 -6.52
C THR A 249 20.46 -8.08 -7.58
N ALA A 250 19.28 -7.63 -7.15
CA ALA A 250 18.30 -6.98 -8.01
C ALA A 250 18.33 -5.46 -7.82
N ILE A 251 18.27 -4.71 -8.92
CA ILE A 251 18.08 -3.27 -8.91
C ILE A 251 16.59 -3.00 -9.04
N PHE A 252 16.02 -2.25 -8.10
CA PHE A 252 14.62 -1.88 -8.14
C PHE A 252 14.48 -0.44 -8.64
N PRO A 253 13.66 -0.18 -9.68
CA PRO A 253 13.51 1.15 -10.27
C PRO A 253 12.63 2.03 -9.37
N LEU A 254 13.17 2.52 -8.26
CA LEU A 254 12.54 3.58 -7.47
C LEU A 254 12.87 4.93 -8.09
N GLU A 255 11.85 5.74 -8.37
CA GLU A 255 12.04 7.06 -8.99
C GLU A 255 12.71 8.05 -8.03
N SER A 256 12.55 7.84 -6.72
CA SER A 256 13.17 8.68 -5.68
C SER A 256 13.50 7.89 -4.41
N ARG A 257 14.21 8.54 -3.48
CA ARG A 257 14.54 8.01 -2.14
C ARG A 257 13.35 8.15 -1.17
N ALA A 258 12.15 7.84 -1.64
CA ALA A 258 10.94 7.99 -0.86
C ALA A 258 10.98 7.07 0.36
N SER A 259 10.68 7.62 1.54
CA SER A 259 10.47 6.78 2.72
C SER A 259 9.18 5.98 2.56
N LEU A 260 9.28 4.68 2.83
CA LEU A 260 8.14 3.77 2.83
C LEU A 260 7.20 4.08 3.99
N TYR A 261 7.75 4.29 5.20
CA TYR A 261 6.99 4.60 6.41
C TYR A 261 7.31 6.03 6.87
N LYS A 262 6.30 6.90 7.01
CA LYS A 262 6.54 8.30 7.44
C LYS A 262 7.00 8.41 8.88
N LEU A 263 6.61 7.48 9.74
CA LEU A 263 7.11 7.45 11.14
C LEU A 263 8.49 6.77 11.27
N ASN A 264 8.92 6.02 10.25
CA ASN A 264 10.25 5.40 10.16
C ASN A 264 10.93 5.74 8.82
N PRO A 265 11.39 6.99 8.65
CA PRO A 265 11.88 7.49 7.36
C PRO A 265 13.17 6.80 6.87
N GLU A 266 13.90 6.12 7.74
CA GLU A 266 15.10 5.37 7.39
C GLU A 266 14.77 4.06 6.64
N THR A 267 13.54 3.56 6.73
CA THR A 267 13.10 2.38 5.98
C THR A 267 12.54 2.83 4.64
N ILE A 268 13.33 2.65 3.59
CA ILE A 268 12.97 3.01 2.20
C ILE A 268 12.22 1.89 1.47
N ALA A 269 12.49 0.64 1.86
CA ALA A 269 11.84 -0.55 1.35
C ALA A 269 11.84 -1.60 2.47
N ASP A 270 10.82 -2.45 2.50
CA ASP A 270 10.64 -3.47 3.53
C ASP A 270 10.36 -4.84 2.91
N LEU A 271 11.28 -5.78 3.15
CA LEU A 271 11.18 -7.17 2.71
C LEU A 271 10.41 -7.98 3.76
N ALA A 272 9.41 -8.71 3.31
CA ALA A 272 8.65 -9.66 4.12
C ALA A 272 8.66 -11.03 3.46
N ALA A 273 8.61 -12.08 4.27
CA ALA A 273 8.51 -13.45 3.79
C ALA A 273 7.40 -14.17 4.55
N ASP A 274 6.58 -14.90 3.81
CA ASP A 274 5.47 -15.65 4.35
C ASP A 274 5.37 -17.04 3.68
N ASP A 275 4.21 -17.68 3.83
CA ASP A 275 3.89 -18.97 3.24
C ASP A 275 3.77 -18.95 1.70
N GLU A 276 3.52 -17.78 1.09
CA GLU A 276 3.33 -17.62 -0.35
C GLU A 276 4.60 -17.17 -1.09
N GLY A 277 5.57 -16.58 -0.37
CA GLY A 277 6.88 -16.27 -0.93
C GLY A 277 7.57 -15.07 -0.30
N LEU A 278 8.37 -14.38 -1.13
CA LEU A 278 9.09 -13.17 -0.76
C LEU A 278 8.34 -11.95 -1.32
N TRP A 279 8.16 -10.96 -0.47
CA TRP A 279 7.41 -9.74 -0.75
C TRP A 279 8.28 -8.52 -0.49
N LEU A 280 8.06 -7.48 -1.28
CA LEU A 280 8.69 -6.18 -1.13
C LEU A 280 7.61 -5.11 -1.00
N LEU A 281 7.61 -4.40 0.11
CA LEU A 281 6.85 -3.17 0.28
C LEU A 281 7.77 -1.98 -0.02
N TYR A 282 7.28 -1.03 -0.80
CA TYR A 282 8.04 0.16 -1.18
C TYR A 282 7.12 1.33 -1.55
N ALA A 283 7.68 2.53 -1.66
CA ALA A 283 7.00 3.70 -2.23
C ALA A 283 7.68 4.05 -3.56
N PRO A 284 6.96 4.05 -4.72
CA PRO A 284 7.56 4.29 -6.03
C PRO A 284 8.25 5.65 -6.16
N SER A 285 7.65 6.69 -5.57
CA SER A 285 8.13 8.07 -5.63
C SER A 285 7.67 8.87 -4.41
N ASP A 286 8.28 10.04 -4.19
CA ASP A 286 7.89 10.93 -3.08
C ASP A 286 6.50 11.54 -3.25
N SER A 287 5.98 11.61 -4.47
CA SER A 287 4.60 12.06 -4.72
C SER A 287 3.56 10.99 -4.43
N GLU A 288 3.95 9.72 -4.38
CA GLU A 288 3.00 8.64 -4.15
C GLU A 288 2.54 8.62 -2.69
N PRO A 289 1.23 8.70 -2.40
CA PRO A 289 0.73 8.74 -1.03
C PRO A 289 0.59 7.34 -0.40
N ASN A 290 0.62 6.28 -1.21
CA ASN A 290 0.31 4.92 -0.79
C ASN A 290 1.51 3.99 -0.89
N ILE A 291 1.43 2.90 -0.13
CA ILE A 291 2.41 1.82 -0.16
C ILE A 291 2.12 0.93 -1.38
N SER A 292 3.17 0.56 -2.12
CA SER A 292 3.12 -0.45 -3.18
C SER A 292 3.69 -1.77 -2.68
N LEU A 293 3.16 -2.87 -3.22
CA LEU A 293 3.58 -4.24 -2.93
C LEU A 293 4.12 -4.87 -4.21
N ALA A 294 5.23 -5.59 -4.14
CA ALA A 294 5.70 -6.46 -5.20
C ALA A 294 5.97 -7.87 -4.66
N LYS A 295 5.59 -8.88 -5.44
CA LYS A 295 5.96 -10.28 -5.20
C LYS A 295 7.23 -10.58 -5.97
N MET A 296 8.17 -11.25 -5.31
CA MET A 296 9.48 -11.55 -5.86
C MET A 296 9.76 -13.04 -5.83
N ASP A 297 10.37 -13.55 -6.89
CA ASP A 297 10.92 -14.90 -6.87
C ASP A 297 12.12 -14.95 -5.90
N ALA A 298 12.03 -15.80 -4.88
CA ALA A 298 13.08 -15.87 -3.84
C ALA A 298 14.42 -16.42 -4.38
N SER A 299 14.42 -17.07 -5.54
CA SER A 299 15.60 -17.66 -6.18
C SER A 299 16.37 -16.66 -7.04
N THR A 300 15.69 -15.92 -7.92
CA THR A 300 16.27 -14.97 -8.89
C THR A 300 16.11 -13.50 -8.52
N LEU A 301 15.31 -13.17 -7.50
CA LEU A 301 14.91 -11.81 -7.14
C LEU A 301 14.12 -11.07 -8.24
N ASP A 302 13.64 -11.76 -9.27
CA ASP A 302 12.81 -11.15 -10.30
C ASP A 302 11.43 -10.80 -9.73
N ILE A 303 10.85 -9.71 -10.24
CA ILE A 303 9.50 -9.28 -9.87
C ILE A 303 8.50 -10.15 -10.64
N GLU A 304 7.62 -10.82 -9.91
CA GLU A 304 6.54 -11.60 -10.50
C GLU A 304 5.33 -10.70 -10.79
N GLU A 305 4.93 -9.89 -9.81
CA GLU A 305 3.73 -9.07 -9.87
C GLU A 305 3.82 -7.87 -8.91
N ILE A 306 3.07 -6.81 -9.20
CA ILE A 306 3.05 -5.54 -8.45
C ILE A 306 1.60 -5.10 -8.22
N TRP A 307 1.31 -4.64 -7.00
CA TRP A 307 0.01 -4.10 -6.59
C TRP A 307 0.14 -2.73 -5.94
N ASP A 308 -0.84 -1.87 -6.19
CA ASP A 308 -1.07 -0.64 -5.41
C ASP A 308 -2.05 -0.94 -4.27
N THR A 309 -1.54 -0.95 -3.04
CA THR A 309 -2.31 -1.40 -1.87
C THR A 309 -3.40 -0.42 -1.44
N LYS A 310 -3.36 0.83 -1.92
CA LYS A 310 -4.16 1.96 -1.41
C LYS A 310 -3.97 2.27 0.08
N CYS A 311 -3.05 1.59 0.78
CA CYS A 311 -2.72 1.88 2.16
C CYS A 311 -1.86 3.14 2.26
N PRO A 312 -2.31 4.19 2.98
CA PRO A 312 -1.53 5.42 3.11
C PRO A 312 -0.20 5.18 3.83
N ARG A 313 0.86 5.81 3.36
CA ARG A 313 2.15 5.80 4.08
C ARG A 313 2.23 6.81 5.22
N GLU A 314 1.33 7.79 5.21
CA GLU A 314 1.21 8.80 6.26
C GLU A 314 0.83 8.11 7.57
N LYS A 315 1.51 8.43 8.68
CA LYS A 315 1.35 7.77 9.99
C LYS A 315 1.66 6.26 10.04
N ALA A 316 2.09 5.64 8.93
CA ALA A 316 2.55 4.26 8.95
C ALA A 316 3.90 4.16 9.69
N GLU A 317 4.03 3.19 10.59
CA GLU A 317 5.28 2.87 11.30
C GLU A 317 5.96 1.59 10.76
N ALA A 318 5.21 0.54 10.47
CA ALA A 318 5.74 -0.73 9.98
C ALA A 318 4.63 -1.51 9.26
N ALA A 319 4.99 -2.60 8.57
CA ALA A 319 4.01 -3.54 8.05
C ALA A 319 4.52 -4.98 8.19
N PHE A 320 3.64 -5.95 7.97
CA PHE A 320 3.99 -7.36 7.80
C PHE A 320 3.01 -8.04 6.84
N VAL A 321 3.36 -9.23 6.35
CA VAL A 321 2.56 -10.01 5.40
C VAL A 321 2.25 -11.38 5.99
N ILE A 322 1.00 -11.84 5.83
CA ILE A 322 0.55 -13.20 6.19
C ILE A 322 -0.34 -13.70 5.06
N CYS A 323 -0.01 -14.85 4.47
CA CYS A 323 -0.76 -15.48 3.38
C CYS A 323 -1.16 -14.48 2.26
N GLY A 324 -0.20 -13.70 1.77
CA GLY A 324 -0.46 -12.69 0.72
C GLY A 324 -1.30 -11.48 1.17
N THR A 325 -1.66 -11.37 2.45
CA THR A 325 -2.33 -10.18 3.00
C THR A 325 -1.33 -9.29 3.73
N VAL A 326 -1.21 -8.04 3.28
CA VAL A 326 -0.42 -6.99 3.91
C VAL A 326 -1.22 -6.37 5.05
N TYR A 327 -0.58 -6.19 6.20
CA TYR A 327 -1.12 -5.46 7.34
C TYR A 327 -0.22 -4.27 7.65
N VAL A 328 -0.75 -3.05 7.50
CA VAL A 328 0.01 -1.82 7.76
C VAL A 328 -0.34 -1.29 9.14
N ILE A 329 0.71 -0.99 9.90
CA ILE A 329 0.62 -0.56 11.29
C ILE A 329 0.78 0.94 11.35
N TYR A 330 -0.18 1.59 11.99
CA TYR A 330 -0.26 3.02 12.13
C TYR A 330 -0.08 3.42 13.59
N ASN A 331 0.52 4.59 13.77
CA ASN A 331 0.72 5.22 15.05
C ASN A 331 0.66 6.75 14.87
N THR A 332 0.87 7.51 15.93
CA THR A 332 0.99 8.97 15.90
C THR A 332 2.44 9.40 16.09
N HIS A 333 2.77 10.64 15.69
CA HIS A 333 4.13 11.19 15.87
C HIS A 333 4.59 11.18 17.34
N LEU A 334 3.66 11.48 18.25
CA LEU A 334 3.84 11.19 19.67
C LEU A 334 3.41 9.74 19.86
N ALA A 335 4.33 8.88 20.31
CA ALA A 335 4.09 7.44 20.41
C ALA A 335 2.81 7.16 21.20
N SER A 336 1.84 6.55 20.51
CA SER A 336 0.57 6.07 21.05
C SER A 336 0.49 4.55 20.83
N ARG A 337 -0.69 4.00 21.00
CA ARG A 337 -0.98 2.59 20.79
C ARG A 337 -1.02 2.26 19.30
N SER A 338 -0.02 1.52 18.83
CA SER A 338 0.02 0.99 17.47
C SER A 338 -1.22 0.17 17.12
N ARG A 339 -1.74 0.35 15.91
CA ARG A 339 -2.93 -0.35 15.42
C ARG A 339 -2.81 -0.72 13.95
N VAL A 340 -3.49 -1.80 13.55
CA VAL A 340 -3.76 -2.10 12.16
C VAL A 340 -4.93 -1.22 11.71
N GLU A 341 -4.71 -0.39 10.70
CA GLU A 341 -5.75 0.50 10.14
C GLU A 341 -5.97 0.25 8.64
N CYS A 342 -4.99 -0.33 7.95
CA CYS A 342 -5.13 -0.73 6.55
C CYS A 342 -4.61 -2.14 6.35
N LEU A 343 -5.37 -2.94 5.60
CA LEU A 343 -4.92 -4.19 5.02
C LEU A 343 -5.16 -4.22 3.51
N PHE A 344 -4.38 -5.05 2.83
CA PHE A 344 -4.53 -5.32 1.41
C PHE A 344 -4.29 -6.80 1.15
N ASP A 345 -5.27 -7.49 0.55
CA ASP A 345 -5.17 -8.90 0.22
C ASP A 345 -4.97 -9.08 -1.28
N VAL A 346 -3.86 -9.71 -1.71
CA VAL A 346 -3.57 -9.92 -3.14
C VAL A 346 -4.59 -10.82 -3.85
N ASN A 347 -5.32 -11.62 -3.07
CA ASN A 347 -6.36 -12.54 -3.56
C ASN A 347 -7.76 -11.91 -3.50
N ASP A 348 -7.89 -10.65 -3.06
CA ASP A 348 -9.17 -9.95 -2.90
C ASP A 348 -10.23 -10.71 -2.05
N MET A 349 -9.81 -11.63 -1.18
CA MET A 349 -10.74 -12.39 -0.33
C MET A 349 -11.19 -11.59 0.89
N VAL A 350 -10.47 -10.52 1.23
CA VAL A 350 -10.75 -9.64 2.38
C VAL A 350 -10.66 -8.20 1.92
N ILE A 351 -11.74 -7.45 2.10
CA ILE A 351 -11.75 -6.01 1.85
C ILE A 351 -11.32 -5.24 3.11
N ASN A 352 -10.67 -4.10 2.90
CA ASN A 352 -10.12 -3.28 3.99
C ASN A 352 -11.21 -2.80 4.97
N GLU A 353 -12.43 -2.57 4.51
CA GLU A 353 -13.55 -2.13 5.34
C GLU A 353 -14.03 -3.20 6.33
N GLU A 354 -13.76 -4.47 6.04
CA GLU A 354 -14.09 -5.61 6.90
C GLU A 354 -12.93 -5.99 7.84
N ALA A 355 -11.79 -5.30 7.71
CA ALA A 355 -10.64 -5.47 8.57
C ALA A 355 -11.01 -5.20 10.03
N PRO A 356 -10.74 -6.11 10.97
CA PRO A 356 -10.89 -5.79 12.38
C PRO A 356 -9.91 -4.69 12.76
N LEU A 357 -10.38 -3.68 13.50
CA LEU A 357 -9.53 -2.71 14.19
C LEU A 357 -8.72 -3.43 15.28
N LEU A 358 -7.47 -3.79 14.94
CA LEU A 358 -6.59 -4.55 15.82
C LEU A 358 -5.55 -3.64 16.45
N TYR A 359 -5.54 -3.61 17.77
CA TYR A 359 -4.57 -2.82 18.53
C TYR A 359 -3.49 -3.69 19.13
N PHE A 360 -2.24 -3.25 19.00
CA PHE A 360 -1.15 -3.84 19.73
C PHE A 360 -1.27 -3.54 21.24
N PRO A 361 -0.80 -4.44 22.12
CA PRO A 361 -0.76 -4.17 23.55
C PRO A 361 0.04 -2.90 23.84
N ARG A 362 -0.54 -2.06 24.69
CA ARG A 362 -0.06 -0.69 24.94
C ARG A 362 1.42 -0.67 25.33
N ARG A 363 2.21 0.06 24.54
CA ARG A 363 3.58 0.45 24.83
C ARG A 363 3.82 1.87 24.34
N TYR A 364 4.61 2.62 25.09
CA TYR A 364 4.93 4.02 24.79
C TYR A 364 6.07 4.16 23.75
N GLY A 365 6.18 3.19 22.84
CA GLY A 365 7.25 3.12 21.82
C GLY A 365 6.67 3.00 20.41
N SER A 366 7.53 3.02 19.39
CA SER A 366 7.15 2.83 17.99
C SER A 366 7.98 1.70 17.40
N HIS A 367 7.31 0.83 16.66
CA HIS A 367 7.96 -0.32 16.04
C HIS A 367 8.92 0.13 14.95
N ALA A 368 10.20 -0.18 15.10
CA ALA A 368 11.19 0.01 14.03
C ALA A 368 11.06 -1.06 12.93
N SER A 369 10.63 -2.27 13.30
CA SER A 369 10.34 -3.37 12.37
C SER A 369 9.40 -4.39 12.99
N LEU A 370 8.63 -5.08 12.15
CA LEU A 370 7.77 -6.21 12.48
C LEU A 370 7.94 -7.31 11.44
N LYS A 371 8.41 -8.49 11.84
CA LYS A 371 8.69 -9.61 10.93
C LYS A 371 7.86 -10.83 11.28
N TYR A 372 6.99 -11.25 10.37
CA TYR A 372 6.23 -12.47 10.52
C TYR A 372 7.10 -13.70 10.27
N ASN A 373 6.90 -14.73 11.10
CA ASN A 373 7.47 -16.04 10.89
C ASN A 373 6.32 -17.04 10.65
N PRO A 374 6.18 -17.60 9.42
CA PRO A 374 5.09 -18.51 9.06
C PRO A 374 5.07 -19.82 9.87
N GLU A 375 6.24 -20.38 10.16
CA GLU A 375 6.38 -21.64 10.90
C GLU A 375 5.86 -21.51 12.35
N GLU A 376 6.22 -20.41 13.02
CA GLU A 376 5.84 -20.19 14.41
C GLU A 376 4.57 -19.36 14.59
N ARG A 377 4.00 -18.84 13.49
CA ARG A 377 2.81 -17.98 13.45
C ARG A 377 2.89 -16.83 14.45
N GLN A 378 4.04 -16.16 14.50
CA GLN A 378 4.32 -15.07 15.45
C GLN A 378 5.10 -13.93 14.78
N LEU A 379 4.95 -12.72 15.32
CA LEU A 379 5.74 -11.56 14.88
C LEU A 379 6.95 -11.35 15.79
N TYR A 380 8.07 -11.03 15.15
CA TYR A 380 9.28 -10.53 15.75
C TYR A 380 9.29 -9.01 15.58
N GLY A 381 9.06 -8.30 16.68
CA GLY A 381 9.01 -6.84 16.71
C GLY A 381 10.25 -6.23 17.36
N TRP A 382 10.74 -5.13 16.79
CA TRP A 382 11.75 -4.28 17.40
C TRP A 382 11.13 -2.94 17.76
N ASP A 383 11.21 -2.53 19.02
CA ASP A 383 10.52 -1.35 19.54
C ASP A 383 11.42 -0.64 20.56
N ASP A 384 11.94 0.55 20.23
CA ASP A 384 12.88 1.34 21.06
C ASP A 384 14.03 0.51 21.71
N GLY A 385 14.62 -0.39 20.90
CA GLY A 385 15.71 -1.28 21.31
C GLY A 385 15.26 -2.56 22.02
N TYR A 386 13.97 -2.74 22.27
CA TYR A 386 13.41 -3.98 22.83
C TYR A 386 13.11 -4.99 21.72
N GLN A 387 13.55 -6.24 21.92
CA GLN A 387 13.21 -7.38 21.07
C GLN A 387 12.00 -8.12 21.65
N ILE A 388 10.93 -8.19 20.86
CA ILE A 388 9.58 -8.54 21.36
C ILE A 388 8.94 -9.57 20.45
N ILE A 389 8.36 -10.61 21.05
CA ILE A 389 7.60 -11.64 20.34
C ILE A 389 6.10 -11.40 20.57
N TYR A 390 5.36 -11.33 19.47
CA TYR A 390 3.91 -11.31 19.47
C TYR A 390 3.38 -12.64 18.96
N ARG A 391 2.76 -13.42 19.84
CA ARG A 391 2.08 -14.65 19.41
C ARG A 391 0.71 -14.26 18.87
N LEU A 392 0.44 -14.64 17.63
CA LEU A 392 -0.80 -14.29 16.95
C LEU A 392 -1.84 -15.40 17.12
N THR A 393 -3.09 -15.03 16.90
CA THR A 393 -4.19 -15.96 16.61
C THR A 393 -4.62 -15.67 15.18
N THR A 394 -4.60 -16.68 14.31
CA THR A 394 -5.12 -16.59 12.95
C THR A 394 -6.49 -17.28 12.85
N LYS A 395 -7.28 -16.88 11.87
CA LYS A 395 -8.52 -17.55 11.45
C LYS A 395 -8.44 -17.80 9.95
N ARG A 396 -9.26 -18.68 9.38
CA ARG A 396 -9.35 -18.78 7.92
C ARG A 396 -10.08 -17.57 7.33
N LYS A 397 -9.60 -17.08 6.19
CA LYS A 397 -10.29 -16.18 5.28
C LYS A 397 -11.59 -16.88 4.87
N VAL A 398 -12.71 -16.18 5.02
CA VAL A 398 -14.01 -16.64 4.52
C VAL A 398 -14.20 -15.89 3.21
N LEU A 399 -14.54 -16.60 2.14
CA LEU A 399 -14.84 -15.96 0.85
C LEU A 399 -15.96 -14.94 1.07
N ALA A 400 -15.68 -13.67 0.76
CA ALA A 400 -16.66 -12.59 0.78
C ALA A 400 -17.70 -12.74 -0.35
#